data_AF-A0A7W0ZXL6-F1
#
_entry.id   AF-A0A7W0ZXL6-F1
#
_cell.length_a   1.000
_cell.length_b   1.000
_cell.length_c   1.000
_cell.angle_alpha   90.00
_cell.angle_beta   90.00
_cell.angle_gamma   90.00
#
_symmetry.space_group_name_H-M   'P 1'
#
loop_
_entity.id
_entity.type
_entity.pdbx_description
1 polymer ?
#
loop_
_entity_poly.entity_id
_entity_poly.type
_entity_poly.pdbx_seq_one_letter_code
_entity_poly.pdbx_strand_id
1 'polypeptide(L)'
;MAEPLRRHGRVRSSAGVLARRIIAISPDKAFGKQLSVALKAAGGAVDAHKTLEELGSGMLQAALLVIHLDGPLAGVAPELVARLAGDTRVIAVIPRTNLSAVVDIMQASDRVAGMMVAETFDGPQLSAMATRVLAGDIFGLDKLVPWGTQIHSFLVGDYEEKSLCISQVSDFAELMGVRRKYRESIDQCLDEMLMNALYDAPVDEQGRQIYSDIPTKTRIALRIDQKVVVQYACDGGQFAIAVRDAFGTLERSTVLRYLHKCLHNEQQIDRKVGGAGLGLYLMTSSSTNVYFNVLPGVATEAVCTFDLEAAKQQLESFGFFSERIDAAGRLATEPSRRLPAGASHPVERRAQRAPSAPRGVIAILVTAIVATIALVFVAAWPRLFGTEKTEVMIRTVPGGALVEVEGKNAGTAADGTLVVRDLEVGRVYPVVARLEGYEPRQAVVQPRAGSNAVTLELVALAPTVSIETQPSGA
;
A
#
# COMPACT_ATOMS: atom_id res chain seq x y z
N MET A 1 19.03 17.66 72.82
CA MET A 1 19.07 18.65 71.72
C MET A 1 18.92 17.91 70.42
N ALA A 2 17.75 18.05 69.81
CA ALA A 2 17.40 17.54 68.49
C ALA A 2 17.53 18.70 67.49
N GLU A 3 18.04 18.43 66.27
CA GLU A 3 17.47 18.86 64.97
C GLU A 3 18.42 18.59 63.78
N PRO A 4 17.91 18.50 62.53
CA PRO A 4 18.21 17.36 61.66
C PRO A 4 18.61 17.71 60.20
N LEU A 5 18.93 16.65 59.44
CA LEU A 5 18.70 16.41 58.00
C LEU A 5 18.50 17.62 57.05
N ARG A 6 19.54 17.98 56.29
CA ARG A 6 19.41 18.75 55.05
C ARG A 6 19.17 17.84 53.84
N ARG A 7 17.94 17.89 53.32
CA ARG A 7 17.49 17.27 52.06
C ARG A 7 18.36 17.72 50.89
N HIS A 8 18.98 16.77 50.19
CA HIS A 8 19.52 17.00 48.85
C HIS A 8 18.38 17.00 47.83
N GLY A 9 18.12 18.17 47.24
CA GLY A 9 17.23 18.32 46.10
C GLY A 9 17.80 17.60 44.88
N ARG A 10 17.10 16.55 44.44
CA ARG A 10 17.33 15.88 43.16
C ARG A 10 16.86 16.84 42.05
N VAL A 11 17.78 17.56 41.42
CA VAL A 11 17.50 18.20 40.12
C VAL A 11 17.46 17.07 39.09
N ARG A 12 16.25 16.69 38.68
CA ARG A 12 16.04 15.80 37.53
C ARG A 12 16.43 16.57 36.26
N SER A 13 17.58 16.28 35.68
CA SER A 13 17.91 16.73 34.33
C SER A 13 17.10 15.92 33.31
N SER A 14 15.96 16.45 32.89
CA SER A 14 15.24 16.00 31.70
C SER A 14 16.08 16.31 30.47
N ALA A 15 16.74 15.31 29.90
CA ALA A 15 17.29 15.42 28.55
C ALA A 15 16.11 15.44 27.57
N GLY A 16 15.58 16.63 27.29
CA GLY A 16 14.46 16.83 26.38
C GLY A 16 14.90 16.56 24.94
N VAL A 17 14.09 15.79 24.21
CA VAL A 17 14.12 15.76 22.74
C VAL A 17 13.91 17.21 22.28
N LEU A 18 14.92 17.83 21.67
CA LEU A 18 14.79 19.20 21.15
C LEU A 18 13.80 19.18 19.99
N ALA A 19 12.65 19.83 20.16
CA ALA A 19 11.63 19.95 19.13
C ALA A 19 12.21 20.60 17.86
N ARG A 20 11.92 20.01 16.70
CA ARG A 20 12.41 20.54 15.41
C ARG A 20 11.68 21.85 15.10
N ARG A 21 12.42 22.87 14.69
CA ARG A 21 11.85 24.18 14.32
C ARG A 21 11.00 24.04 13.06
N ILE A 22 9.77 24.52 13.12
CA ILE A 22 8.82 24.58 12.01
C ILE A 22 8.39 26.03 11.82
N ILE A 23 8.38 26.52 10.58
CA ILE A 23 7.82 27.83 10.26
C ILE A 23 6.44 27.59 9.65
N ALA A 24 5.42 28.29 10.15
CA ALA A 24 4.08 28.31 9.57
C ALA A 24 3.75 29.74 9.15
N ILE A 25 3.39 29.96 7.88
CA ILE A 25 2.98 31.26 7.38
C ILE A 25 1.56 31.19 6.82
N SER A 26 0.68 32.08 7.30
CA SER A 26 -0.70 32.20 6.81
C SER A 26 -1.21 33.63 6.93
N PRO A 27 -1.79 34.21 5.87
CA PRO A 27 -2.37 35.54 5.92
C PRO A 27 -3.61 35.57 6.84
N ASP A 28 -4.31 34.45 6.96
CA ASP A 28 -5.41 34.28 7.92
C ASP A 28 -4.89 33.88 9.30
N LYS A 29 -5.20 34.71 10.30
CA LYS A 29 -4.88 34.50 11.72
C LYS A 29 -5.60 33.29 12.32
N ALA A 30 -6.85 33.01 11.93
CA ALA A 30 -7.60 31.87 12.44
C ALA A 30 -7.00 30.57 11.89
N PHE A 31 -6.80 30.50 10.58
CA PHE A 31 -6.15 29.36 9.94
C PHE A 31 -4.71 29.15 10.44
N GLY A 32 -3.92 30.22 10.60
CA GLY A 32 -2.55 30.13 11.14
C GLY A 32 -2.48 29.51 12.55
N LYS A 33 -3.52 29.71 13.37
CA LYS A 33 -3.64 29.01 14.66
C LYS A 33 -3.91 27.51 14.49
N GLN A 34 -4.78 27.12 13.55
CA GLN A 34 -5.06 25.71 13.25
C GLN A 34 -3.79 24.99 12.77
N LEU A 35 -3.05 25.59 11.82
CA LEU A 35 -1.75 25.10 11.38
C LEU A 35 -0.79 24.93 12.57
N SER A 36 -0.71 25.93 13.43
CA SER A 36 0.17 25.90 14.60
C SER A 36 -0.16 24.78 15.58
N VAL A 37 -1.45 24.48 15.79
CA VAL A 37 -1.89 23.39 16.68
C VAL A 37 -1.50 22.04 16.09
N ALA A 38 -1.80 21.80 14.80
CA ALA A 38 -1.44 20.56 14.11
C ALA A 38 0.09 20.33 14.09
N LEU A 39 0.86 21.36 13.78
CA LEU A 39 2.32 21.25 13.69
C LEU A 39 2.99 21.05 15.06
N LYS A 40 2.39 21.56 16.14
CA LYS A 40 2.81 21.22 17.51
C LYS A 40 2.48 19.78 17.86
N ALA A 41 1.34 19.25 17.43
CA ALA A 41 0.98 17.84 17.60
C ALA A 41 1.97 16.90 16.89
N ALA A 42 2.54 17.33 15.77
CA ALA A 42 3.64 16.64 15.08
C ALA A 42 5.02 16.74 15.80
N GLY A 43 5.07 17.32 17.00
CA GLY A 43 6.30 17.45 17.80
C GLY A 43 7.20 18.63 17.41
N GLY A 44 6.67 19.61 16.66
CA GLY A 44 7.42 20.78 16.20
C GLY A 44 7.42 21.98 17.15
N ALA A 45 8.51 22.74 17.14
CA ALA A 45 8.56 24.09 17.69
C ALA A 45 8.13 25.09 16.60
N VAL A 46 6.90 25.58 16.68
CA VAL A 46 6.26 26.35 15.60
C VAL A 46 6.45 27.86 15.77
N ASP A 47 7.06 28.48 14.76
CA ASP A 47 7.11 29.93 14.56
C ASP A 47 6.04 30.33 13.54
N ALA A 48 4.99 31.03 14.01
CA ALA A 48 3.85 31.41 13.18
C ALA A 48 3.96 32.87 12.71
N HIS A 49 3.83 33.08 11.41
CA HIS A 49 3.94 34.39 10.75
C HIS A 49 2.71 34.64 9.87
N LYS A 50 2.39 35.92 9.65
CA LYS A 50 1.27 36.34 8.80
C LYS A 50 1.70 36.88 7.45
N THR A 51 2.85 37.55 7.42
CA THR A 51 3.36 38.23 6.24
C THR A 51 4.78 37.78 5.95
N LEU A 52 5.20 37.97 4.70
CA LEU A 52 6.57 37.68 4.28
C LEU A 52 7.59 38.60 4.99
N GLU A 53 7.19 39.83 5.31
CA GLU A 53 8.02 40.81 6.02
C GLU A 53 8.40 40.34 7.43
N GLU A 54 7.49 39.66 8.14
CA GLU A 54 7.75 39.12 9.48
C GLU A 54 8.83 38.00 9.46
N LEU A 55 9.05 37.36 8.31
CA LEU A 55 10.13 36.37 8.12
C LEU A 55 11.49 37.03 7.85
N GLY A 56 11.55 38.35 7.66
CA GLY A 56 12.72 39.08 7.21
C GLY A 56 13.12 38.73 5.77
N SER A 57 14.29 39.19 5.32
CA SER A 57 14.85 38.90 3.98
C SER A 57 15.91 37.79 3.98
N GLY A 58 16.28 37.28 5.15
CA GLY A 58 17.36 36.29 5.30
C GLY A 58 16.95 34.86 4.91
N MET A 59 17.95 33.97 4.94
CA MET A 59 17.75 32.53 4.74
C MET A 59 16.90 31.93 5.88
N LEU A 60 15.98 31.05 5.51
CA LEU A 60 15.07 30.36 6.41
C LEU A 60 15.69 29.03 6.84
N GLN A 61 16.06 28.93 8.13
CA GLN A 61 16.56 27.70 8.75
C GLN A 61 15.45 27.03 9.56
N ALA A 62 14.78 26.04 8.99
CA ALA A 62 13.77 25.23 9.67
C ALA A 62 13.87 23.77 9.23
N ALA A 63 13.24 22.86 9.94
CA ALA A 63 13.09 21.48 9.44
C ALA A 63 11.94 21.38 8.44
N LEU A 64 10.89 22.19 8.64
CA LEU A 64 9.69 22.23 7.82
C LEU A 64 9.17 23.67 7.71
N LEU A 65 8.72 24.04 6.51
CA LEU A 65 7.98 25.27 6.24
C LEU A 65 6.56 24.89 5.77
N VAL A 66 5.54 25.45 6.42
CA VAL A 66 4.14 25.29 6.03
C VAL A 66 3.60 26.63 5.54
N ILE A 67 3.14 26.69 4.29
CA ILE A 67 2.76 27.95 3.63
C ILE A 67 1.30 27.88 3.20
N HIS A 68 0.46 28.77 3.71
CA HIS A 68 -0.90 28.96 3.20
C HIS A 68 -0.89 29.98 2.05
N LEU A 69 -1.04 29.48 0.83
CA LEU A 69 -0.96 30.20 -0.44
C LEU A 69 -2.29 30.87 -0.79
N ASP A 70 -2.73 31.79 0.05
CA ASP A 70 -3.95 32.57 -0.14
C ASP A 70 -3.68 34.08 -0.17
N GLY A 71 -4.54 34.83 -0.85
CA GLY A 71 -4.47 36.29 -0.99
C GLY A 71 -3.06 36.80 -1.30
N PRO A 72 -2.44 37.60 -0.40
CA PRO A 72 -1.11 38.18 -0.63
C PRO A 72 0.02 37.13 -0.71
N LEU A 73 -0.23 35.88 -0.30
CA LEU A 73 0.74 34.78 -0.35
C LEU A 73 0.51 33.81 -1.52
N ALA A 74 -0.48 34.03 -2.39
CA ALA A 74 -0.80 33.09 -3.47
C ALA A 74 0.38 32.81 -4.42
N GLY A 75 1.27 33.79 -4.64
CA GLY A 75 2.42 33.69 -5.55
C GLY A 75 3.80 33.60 -4.88
N VAL A 76 3.89 33.54 -3.55
CA VAL A 76 5.19 33.68 -2.86
C VAL A 76 5.98 32.37 -2.72
N ALA A 77 5.42 31.23 -3.15
CA ALA A 77 6.07 29.93 -3.00
C ALA A 77 7.48 29.88 -3.61
N PRO A 78 7.73 30.36 -4.86
CA PRO A 78 9.07 30.33 -5.45
C PRO A 78 10.08 31.18 -4.66
N GLU A 79 9.66 32.37 -4.18
CA GLU A 79 10.51 33.26 -3.39
C GLU A 79 10.90 32.64 -2.04
N LEU A 80 9.92 32.06 -1.32
CA LEU A 80 10.16 31.41 -0.04
C LEU A 80 11.04 30.18 -0.19
N VAL A 81 10.83 29.39 -1.24
CA VAL A 81 11.63 28.20 -1.53
C VAL A 81 13.09 28.55 -1.81
N ALA A 82 13.35 29.63 -2.56
CA ALA A 82 14.71 30.10 -2.85
C ALA A 82 15.49 30.51 -1.58
N ARG A 83 14.77 30.89 -0.51
CA ARG A 83 15.35 31.29 0.77
C ARG A 83 15.58 30.12 1.73
N LEU A 84 15.21 28.89 1.38
CA LEU A 84 15.34 27.73 2.26
C LEU A 84 16.80 27.28 2.40
N ALA A 85 17.27 27.15 3.64
CA ALA A 85 18.57 26.57 3.95
C ALA A 85 18.47 25.06 4.20
N GLY A 86 19.60 24.34 4.03
CA GLY A 86 19.73 22.91 4.34
C GLY A 86 18.64 22.05 3.70
N ASP A 87 18.13 21.08 4.45
CA ASP A 87 17.13 20.10 4.00
C ASP A 87 15.68 20.48 4.34
N THR A 88 15.41 21.77 4.52
CA THR A 88 14.05 22.25 4.81
C THR A 88 13.08 21.76 3.73
N ARG A 89 12.04 21.05 4.16
CA ARG A 89 10.92 20.62 3.31
C ARG A 89 9.74 21.59 3.43
N VAL A 90 8.89 21.61 2.40
CA VAL A 90 7.72 22.49 2.34
C VAL A 90 6.44 21.66 2.27
N ILE A 91 5.44 22.05 3.05
CA ILE A 91 4.04 21.68 2.82
C ILE A 91 3.33 22.98 2.45
N ALA A 92 2.66 23.05 1.31
CA ALA A 92 1.81 24.21 1.03
C ALA A 92 0.33 23.86 1.12
N VAL A 93 -0.45 24.88 1.43
CA VAL A 93 -1.90 24.79 1.59
C VAL A 93 -2.50 25.77 0.60
N ILE A 94 -3.30 25.27 -0.34
CA ILE A 94 -3.98 26.10 -1.34
C ILE A 94 -5.44 26.32 -0.91
N PRO A 95 -6.06 27.46 -1.27
CA PRO A 95 -7.41 27.78 -0.79
C PRO A 95 -8.47 26.80 -1.27
N ARG A 96 -8.36 26.30 -2.50
CA ARG A 96 -9.32 25.38 -3.15
C ARG A 96 -8.60 24.34 -3.98
N THR A 97 -9.26 23.21 -4.21
CA THR A 97 -8.73 22.14 -5.06
C THR A 97 -8.53 22.61 -6.50
N ASN A 98 -7.31 22.44 -7.01
CA ASN A 98 -6.95 22.66 -8.40
C ASN A 98 -5.72 21.80 -8.73
N LEU A 99 -5.94 20.72 -9.49
CA LEU A 99 -4.87 19.77 -9.81
C LEU A 99 -3.73 20.42 -10.63
N SER A 100 -4.02 21.39 -11.50
CA SER A 100 -2.97 22.13 -12.21
C SER A 100 -2.08 22.89 -11.23
N ALA A 101 -2.69 23.65 -10.30
CA ALA A 101 -1.94 24.38 -9.30
C ALA A 101 -1.12 23.45 -8.39
N VAL A 102 -1.67 22.30 -8.01
CA VAL A 102 -0.94 21.27 -7.25
C VAL A 102 0.32 20.82 -8.00
N VAL A 103 0.18 20.48 -9.29
CA VAL A 103 1.31 20.06 -10.13
C VAL A 103 2.34 21.18 -10.28
N ASP A 104 1.91 22.41 -10.56
CA ASP A 104 2.78 23.57 -10.76
C ASP A 104 3.60 23.87 -9.49
N ILE A 105 2.95 23.90 -8.32
CA ILE A 105 3.61 24.15 -7.03
C ILE A 105 4.61 23.03 -6.72
N MET A 106 4.25 21.77 -6.99
CA MET A 106 5.16 20.65 -6.75
C MET A 106 6.34 20.60 -7.72
N GLN A 107 6.17 21.06 -8.96
CA GLN A 107 7.24 21.19 -9.95
C GLN A 107 8.16 22.39 -9.67
N ALA A 108 7.67 23.42 -8.99
CA ALA A 108 8.48 24.58 -8.64
C ALA A 108 9.71 24.22 -7.79
N SER A 109 9.64 23.15 -6.99
CA SER A 109 10.80 22.63 -6.26
C SER A 109 10.63 21.23 -5.70
N ASP A 110 11.71 20.45 -5.75
CA ASP A 110 11.84 19.15 -5.07
C ASP A 110 11.72 19.24 -3.53
N ARG A 111 11.79 20.46 -2.96
CA ARG A 111 11.61 20.69 -1.52
C ARG A 111 10.14 20.59 -1.10
N VAL A 112 9.18 20.75 -2.02
CA VAL A 112 7.74 20.66 -1.71
C VAL A 112 7.34 19.21 -1.49
N ALA A 113 7.26 18.76 -0.25
CA ALA A 113 6.92 17.38 0.07
C ALA A 113 5.44 17.05 -0.17
N GLY A 114 4.53 17.98 0.11
CA GLY A 114 3.10 17.75 -0.09
C GLY A 114 2.26 19.03 -0.09
N MET A 115 1.02 18.87 -0.55
CA MET A 115 -0.01 19.89 -0.73
C MET A 115 -1.25 19.50 0.06
N MET A 116 -1.94 20.49 0.61
CA MET A 116 -3.27 20.33 1.22
C MET A 116 -4.22 21.44 0.74
N VAL A 117 -5.53 21.23 0.89
CA VAL A 117 -6.56 22.23 0.59
C VAL A 117 -7.08 22.85 1.89
N ALA A 118 -7.24 24.18 1.92
CA ALA A 118 -7.71 24.91 3.10
C ALA A 118 -9.21 24.72 3.36
N GLU A 119 -10.02 24.63 2.29
CA GLU A 119 -11.48 24.47 2.38
C GLU A 119 -11.91 23.19 3.13
N THR A 120 -11.16 22.10 2.95
CA THR A 120 -11.39 20.80 3.59
C THR A 120 -10.27 20.46 4.58
N PHE A 121 -9.67 21.49 5.20
CA PHE A 121 -8.49 21.31 6.03
C PHE A 121 -8.71 20.37 7.22
N ASP A 122 -7.87 19.34 7.32
CA ASP A 122 -7.82 18.43 8.46
C ASP A 122 -6.47 18.54 9.23
N GLY A 123 -6.57 18.94 10.50
CA GLY A 123 -5.42 19.13 11.39
C GLY A 123 -4.64 17.84 11.69
N PRO A 124 -5.32 16.75 12.08
CA PRO A 124 -4.75 15.41 12.13
C PRO A 124 -3.96 15.01 10.88
N GLN A 125 -4.53 15.20 9.68
CA GLN A 125 -3.83 14.90 8.44
C GLN A 125 -2.55 15.75 8.24
N LEU A 126 -2.59 17.05 8.54
CA LEU A 126 -1.39 17.88 8.51
C LEU A 126 -0.34 17.38 9.52
N SER A 127 -0.78 16.96 10.71
CA SER A 127 0.11 16.43 11.75
C SER A 127 0.79 15.14 11.30
N ALA A 128 0.05 14.23 10.67
CA ALA A 128 0.57 13.00 10.10
C ALA A 128 1.56 13.29 8.96
N MET A 129 1.21 14.21 8.05
CA MET A 129 2.08 14.63 6.95
C MET A 129 3.39 15.24 7.47
N ALA A 130 3.30 16.19 8.40
CA ALA A 130 4.46 16.84 9.01
C ALA A 130 5.34 15.82 9.76
N THR A 131 4.73 14.87 10.48
CA THR A 131 5.47 13.81 11.19
C THR A 131 6.28 12.96 10.22
N ARG A 132 5.69 12.54 9.08
CA ARG A 132 6.42 11.78 8.05
C ARG A 132 7.59 12.57 7.47
N VAL A 133 7.37 13.85 7.18
CA VAL A 133 8.42 14.75 6.66
C VAL A 133 9.57 14.93 7.66
N LEU A 134 9.26 15.03 8.95
CA LEU A 134 10.25 15.28 10.00
C LEU A 134 10.93 13.98 10.45
N ALA A 135 10.19 12.91 10.69
CA ALA A 135 10.71 11.67 11.26
C ALA A 135 11.40 10.78 10.23
N GLY A 136 11.04 10.87 8.94
CA GLY A 136 11.55 9.97 7.89
C GLY A 136 10.84 8.62 7.84
N ASP A 137 10.03 8.27 8.84
CA ASP A 137 9.16 7.10 8.83
C ASP A 137 7.93 7.36 7.94
N ILE A 138 8.10 7.13 6.63
CA ILE A 138 7.14 7.52 5.59
C ILE A 138 6.12 6.41 5.26
N PHE A 139 6.43 5.16 5.56
CA PHE A 139 5.67 4.00 5.10
C PHE A 139 4.60 3.54 6.08
N GLY A 140 3.52 2.94 5.57
CA GLY A 140 2.52 2.24 6.37
C GLY A 140 1.17 2.95 6.42
N LEU A 141 0.11 2.20 6.16
CA LEU A 141 -1.27 2.71 6.15
C LEU A 141 -1.74 3.14 7.54
N ASP A 142 -1.16 2.57 8.60
CA ASP A 142 -1.44 2.89 10.02
C ASP A 142 -1.23 4.36 10.37
N LYS A 143 -0.39 5.05 9.62
CA LYS A 143 -0.11 6.49 9.80
C LYS A 143 -1.19 7.40 9.20
N LEU A 144 -2.10 6.84 8.40
CA LEU A 144 -3.09 7.57 7.63
C LEU A 144 -4.53 7.26 8.05
N VAL A 145 -4.73 6.26 8.89
CA VAL A 145 -6.03 5.90 9.45
C VAL A 145 -6.09 6.19 10.94
N PRO A 146 -7.28 6.38 11.52
CA PRO A 146 -7.42 6.55 12.96
C PRO A 146 -6.84 5.38 13.76
N TRP A 147 -6.43 5.66 15.00
CA TRP A 147 -5.97 4.62 15.90
C TRP A 147 -7.09 3.63 16.21
N GLY A 148 -6.79 2.33 16.11
CA GLY A 148 -7.75 1.25 16.33
C GLY A 148 -8.44 0.76 15.06
N THR A 149 -8.27 1.43 13.92
CA THR A 149 -8.77 0.93 12.63
C THR A 149 -8.06 -0.37 12.24
N GLN A 150 -8.83 -1.41 11.89
CA GLN A 150 -8.28 -2.69 11.46
C GLN A 150 -7.71 -2.58 10.05
N ILE A 151 -6.42 -2.88 9.91
CA ILE A 151 -5.74 -2.93 8.61
C ILE A 151 -5.66 -4.38 8.16
N HIS A 152 -6.19 -4.65 6.98
CA HIS A 152 -6.08 -5.92 6.31
C HIS A 152 -4.88 -5.90 5.35
N SER A 153 -4.27 -7.04 5.12
CA SER A 153 -3.12 -7.15 4.21
C SER A 153 -3.24 -8.38 3.30
N PHE A 154 -2.83 -8.22 2.05
CA PHE A 154 -2.85 -9.24 1.02
C PHE A 154 -1.54 -9.19 0.22
N LEU A 155 -0.99 -10.36 -0.13
CA LEU A 155 0.21 -10.46 -0.95
C LEU A 155 -0.16 -10.81 -2.39
N VAL A 156 0.35 -10.03 -3.35
CA VAL A 156 0.06 -10.19 -4.79
C VAL A 156 1.37 -10.36 -5.55
N GLY A 157 1.54 -11.45 -6.27
CA GLY A 157 2.71 -11.74 -7.10
C GLY A 157 2.40 -12.09 -8.55
N ASP A 158 1.13 -12.29 -8.90
CA ASP A 158 0.69 -12.53 -10.27
C ASP A 158 -0.70 -11.95 -10.59
N TYR A 159 -1.15 -12.12 -11.83
CA TYR A 159 -2.40 -11.55 -12.32
C TYR A 159 -3.66 -12.20 -11.70
N GLU A 160 -3.61 -13.49 -11.35
CA GLU A 160 -4.72 -14.17 -10.69
C GLU A 160 -4.85 -13.66 -9.25
N GLU A 161 -3.74 -13.59 -8.50
CA GLU A 161 -3.69 -13.01 -7.16
C GLU A 161 -4.14 -11.54 -7.17
N LYS A 162 -3.81 -10.77 -8.23
CA LYS A 162 -4.28 -9.40 -8.43
C LYS A 162 -5.81 -9.33 -8.53
N SER A 163 -6.41 -10.17 -9.36
CA SER A 163 -7.87 -10.21 -9.55
C SER A 163 -8.60 -10.60 -8.26
N LEU A 164 -8.06 -11.58 -7.53
CA LEU A 164 -8.58 -11.99 -6.21
C LEU A 164 -8.47 -10.87 -5.18
N CYS A 165 -7.35 -10.15 -5.14
CA CYS A 165 -7.14 -9.02 -4.25
C CYS A 165 -8.17 -7.91 -4.50
N ILE A 166 -8.43 -7.54 -5.76
CA ILE A 166 -9.43 -6.53 -6.11
C ILE A 166 -10.83 -6.98 -5.67
N SER A 167 -11.21 -8.23 -5.96
CA SER A 167 -12.50 -8.78 -5.52
C SER A 167 -12.65 -8.70 -3.99
N GLN A 168 -11.63 -9.11 -3.24
CA GLN A 168 -11.66 -9.10 -1.78
C GLN A 168 -11.77 -7.68 -1.21
N VAL A 169 -11.10 -6.69 -1.82
CA VAL A 169 -11.20 -5.28 -1.40
C VAL A 169 -12.60 -4.73 -1.71
N SER A 170 -13.17 -5.06 -2.88
CA SER A 170 -14.55 -4.68 -3.24
C SER A 170 -15.57 -5.30 -2.28
N ASP A 171 -15.45 -6.59 -1.97
CA ASP A 171 -16.35 -7.29 -1.05
C ASP A 171 -16.28 -6.69 0.36
N PHE A 172 -15.06 -6.36 0.83
CA PHE A 172 -14.87 -5.66 2.09
C PHE A 172 -15.50 -4.26 2.07
N ALA A 173 -15.30 -3.49 1.00
CA ALA A 173 -15.92 -2.17 0.87
C ALA A 173 -17.46 -2.28 0.89
N GLU A 174 -18.03 -3.28 0.21
CA GLU A 174 -19.47 -3.53 0.23
C GLU A 174 -19.99 -3.89 1.62
N LEU A 175 -19.29 -4.77 2.34
CA LEU A 175 -19.61 -5.13 3.72
C LEU A 175 -19.60 -3.91 4.66
N MET A 176 -18.68 -2.98 4.42
CA MET A 176 -18.57 -1.72 5.17
C MET A 176 -19.61 -0.66 4.75
N GLY A 177 -20.52 -0.98 3.84
CA GLY A 177 -21.57 -0.07 3.38
C GLY A 177 -21.10 1.00 2.40
N VAL A 178 -19.93 0.82 1.78
CA VAL A 178 -19.39 1.77 0.80
C VAL A 178 -20.28 1.81 -0.43
N ARG A 179 -20.72 3.02 -0.82
CA ARG A 179 -21.58 3.21 -1.99
C ARG A 179 -20.85 2.77 -3.26
N ARG A 180 -21.61 2.20 -4.21
CA ARG A 180 -21.10 1.66 -5.48
C ARG A 180 -20.13 2.60 -6.22
N LYS A 181 -20.44 3.90 -6.28
CA LYS A 181 -19.59 4.91 -6.92
C LYS A 181 -18.15 4.93 -6.37
N TYR A 182 -17.99 4.84 -5.04
CA TYR A 182 -16.68 4.82 -4.42
C TYR A 182 -16.00 3.47 -4.61
N ARG A 183 -16.75 2.35 -4.57
CA ARG A 183 -16.19 1.02 -4.86
C ARG A 183 -15.57 0.95 -6.26
N GLU A 184 -16.27 1.43 -7.28
CA GLU A 184 -15.73 1.52 -8.65
C GLU A 184 -14.45 2.37 -8.70
N SER A 185 -14.39 3.46 -7.92
CA SER A 185 -13.20 4.33 -7.83
C SER A 185 -12.04 3.64 -7.09
N ILE A 186 -12.34 2.91 -6.01
CA ILE A 186 -11.38 2.13 -5.22
C ILE A 186 -10.78 1.02 -6.08
N ASP A 187 -11.62 0.23 -6.75
CA ASP A 187 -11.20 -0.87 -7.62
C ASP A 187 -10.30 -0.37 -8.75
N GLN A 188 -10.70 0.74 -9.38
CA GLN A 188 -9.90 1.36 -10.43
C GLN A 188 -8.54 1.85 -9.91
N CYS A 189 -8.49 2.52 -8.75
CA CYS A 189 -7.22 2.97 -8.18
C CYS A 189 -6.33 1.78 -7.80
N LEU A 190 -6.90 0.76 -7.18
CA LEU A 190 -6.18 -0.45 -6.80
C LEU A 190 -5.61 -1.19 -8.01
N ASP A 191 -6.39 -1.28 -9.10
CA ASP A 191 -5.95 -1.89 -10.36
C ASP A 191 -4.71 -1.17 -10.93
N GLU A 192 -4.76 0.16 -11.02
CA GLU A 192 -3.65 0.99 -11.51
C GLU A 192 -2.42 0.92 -10.60
N MET A 193 -2.62 0.94 -9.28
CA MET A 193 -1.53 0.79 -8.30
C MET A 193 -0.84 -0.57 -8.43
N LEU A 194 -1.61 -1.65 -8.56
CA LEU A 194 -1.09 -3.00 -8.76
C LEU A 194 -0.41 -3.16 -10.12
N MET A 195 -0.96 -2.56 -11.18
CA MET A 195 -0.32 -2.57 -12.50
C MET A 195 1.06 -1.90 -12.45
N ASN A 196 1.16 -0.74 -11.81
CA ASN A 196 2.44 -0.04 -11.64
C ASN A 196 3.43 -0.86 -10.81
N ALA A 197 2.99 -1.40 -9.67
CA ALA A 197 3.85 -2.15 -8.74
C ALA A 197 4.33 -3.50 -9.31
N LEU A 198 3.46 -4.23 -10.02
CA LEU A 198 3.79 -5.54 -10.57
C LEU A 198 4.54 -5.44 -11.89
N TYR A 199 4.25 -4.46 -12.74
CA TYR A 199 4.75 -4.51 -14.13
C TYR A 199 5.62 -3.34 -14.55
N ASP A 200 5.51 -2.18 -13.92
CA ASP A 200 6.30 -1.01 -14.32
C ASP A 200 7.45 -0.73 -13.34
N ALA A 201 7.30 -1.13 -12.08
CA ALA A 201 8.32 -1.00 -11.05
C ALA A 201 9.51 -1.98 -11.17
N PRO A 202 9.34 -3.27 -11.58
CA PRO A 202 10.46 -4.21 -11.64
C PRO A 202 11.56 -3.82 -12.62
N VAL A 203 12.79 -3.85 -12.14
CA VAL A 203 14.01 -3.55 -12.89
C VAL A 203 15.01 -4.70 -12.84
N ASP A 204 15.78 -4.86 -13.92
CA ASP A 204 16.86 -5.83 -14.02
C ASP A 204 18.08 -5.42 -13.17
N GLU A 205 19.12 -6.26 -13.14
CA GLU A 205 20.38 -5.97 -12.43
C GLU A 205 21.09 -4.70 -12.92
N GLN A 206 20.73 -4.19 -14.10
CA GLN A 206 21.25 -2.95 -14.68
C GLN A 206 20.30 -1.75 -14.47
N GLY A 207 19.22 -1.91 -13.70
CA GLY A 207 18.23 -0.87 -13.43
C GLY A 207 17.26 -0.58 -14.57
N ARG A 208 17.20 -1.43 -15.60
CA ARG A 208 16.28 -1.27 -16.74
C ARG A 208 14.97 -1.99 -16.47
N GLN A 209 13.85 -1.41 -16.88
CA GLN A 209 12.53 -1.99 -16.67
C GLN A 209 12.39 -3.33 -17.42
N ILE A 210 12.11 -4.40 -16.67
CA ILE A 210 12.08 -5.79 -17.18
C ILE A 210 10.96 -5.96 -18.23
N TYR A 211 9.85 -5.24 -18.07
CA TYR A 211 8.63 -5.46 -18.85
C TYR A 211 8.28 -4.32 -19.82
N SER A 212 9.18 -3.35 -19.99
CA SER A 212 8.95 -2.18 -20.86
C SER A 212 8.57 -2.56 -22.29
N ASP A 213 9.14 -3.63 -22.84
CA ASP A 213 8.89 -4.12 -24.20
C ASP A 213 7.81 -5.23 -24.29
N ILE A 214 7.21 -5.64 -23.17
CA ILE A 214 6.25 -6.75 -23.13
C ILE A 214 4.81 -6.22 -23.18
N PRO A 215 3.99 -6.60 -24.18
CA PRO A 215 2.58 -6.22 -24.24
C PRO A 215 1.80 -6.71 -23.01
N THR A 216 0.86 -5.90 -22.53
CA THR A 216 0.06 -6.16 -21.31
C THR A 216 -0.59 -7.54 -21.29
N LYS A 217 -1.01 -8.06 -22.45
CA LYS A 217 -1.64 -9.38 -22.58
C LYS A 217 -0.68 -10.54 -22.30
N THR A 218 0.60 -10.36 -22.58
CA THR A 218 1.64 -11.37 -22.36
C THR A 218 2.18 -11.32 -20.93
N ARG A 219 2.04 -10.17 -20.25
CA ARG A 219 2.44 -9.97 -18.85
C ARG A 219 1.67 -10.87 -17.86
N ILE A 220 0.45 -11.27 -18.22
CA ILE A 220 -0.44 -12.11 -17.39
C ILE A 220 0.20 -13.45 -17.00
N ALA A 221 1.10 -14.00 -17.83
CA ALA A 221 1.77 -15.27 -17.58
C ALA A 221 3.05 -15.16 -16.75
N LEU A 222 3.50 -13.94 -16.43
CA LEU A 222 4.77 -13.70 -15.73
C LEU A 222 4.52 -13.64 -14.22
N ARG A 223 5.17 -14.55 -13.48
CA ARG A 223 5.27 -14.46 -12.03
C ARG A 223 6.45 -13.59 -11.66
N ILE A 224 6.26 -12.74 -10.66
CA ILE A 224 7.32 -11.91 -10.09
C ILE A 224 7.73 -12.57 -8.78
N ASP A 225 9.04 -12.74 -8.59
CA ASP A 225 9.58 -13.36 -7.37
C ASP A 225 9.29 -12.50 -6.12
N GLN A 226 9.20 -11.19 -6.31
CA GLN A 226 8.94 -10.21 -5.28
C GLN A 226 7.45 -9.88 -5.24
N LYS A 227 6.78 -10.30 -4.17
CA LYS A 227 5.35 -10.01 -3.96
C LYS A 227 5.14 -8.55 -3.56
N VAL A 228 4.09 -7.96 -4.10
CA VAL A 228 3.54 -6.66 -3.73
C VAL A 228 2.65 -6.83 -2.51
N VAL A 229 2.76 -5.91 -1.55
CA VAL A 229 1.91 -5.87 -0.35
C VAL A 229 0.78 -4.89 -0.59
N VAL A 230 -0.46 -5.37 -0.54
CA VAL A 230 -1.65 -4.52 -0.50
C VAL A 230 -2.12 -4.43 0.95
N GLN A 231 -2.42 -3.21 1.40
CA GLN A 231 -3.09 -2.94 2.66
C GLN A 231 -4.35 -2.14 2.41
N TYR A 232 -5.40 -2.42 3.17
CA TYR A 232 -6.65 -1.67 3.10
C TYR A 232 -7.35 -1.61 4.44
N ALA A 233 -8.11 -0.54 4.65
CA ALA A 233 -8.79 -0.24 5.90
C ALA A 233 -10.01 0.67 5.64
N CYS A 234 -11.00 0.59 6.54
CA CYS A 234 -12.16 1.46 6.53
C CYS A 234 -12.57 1.77 7.97
N ASP A 235 -12.78 3.05 8.28
CA ASP A 235 -13.24 3.51 9.60
C ASP A 235 -14.71 3.94 9.62
N GLY A 236 -15.40 3.78 8.48
CA GLY A 236 -16.80 4.18 8.26
C GLY A 236 -16.96 5.55 7.60
N GLY A 237 -16.02 6.47 7.77
CA GLY A 237 -16.00 7.78 7.10
C GLY A 237 -14.99 7.84 5.95
N GLN A 238 -13.91 7.05 6.03
CA GLN A 238 -12.85 6.97 5.05
C GLN A 238 -12.53 5.53 4.70
N PHE A 239 -12.31 5.27 3.41
CA PHE A 239 -11.68 4.05 2.92
C PHE A 239 -10.24 4.35 2.49
N ALA A 240 -9.29 3.52 2.87
CA ALA A 240 -7.88 3.73 2.56
C ALA A 240 -7.26 2.46 1.98
N ILE A 241 -6.46 2.62 0.92
CA ILE A 241 -5.70 1.54 0.28
C ILE A 241 -4.24 1.97 0.12
N ALA A 242 -3.32 1.04 0.37
CA ALA A 242 -1.90 1.20 0.11
C ALA A 242 -1.38 -0.01 -0.68
N VAL A 243 -0.51 0.24 -1.66
CA VAL A 243 0.16 -0.80 -2.44
C VAL A 243 1.65 -0.54 -2.37
N ARG A 244 2.40 -1.51 -1.84
CA ARG A 244 3.84 -1.42 -1.64
C ARG A 244 4.60 -2.46 -2.45
N ASP A 245 5.54 -2.00 -3.26
CA ASP A 245 6.51 -2.83 -3.98
C ASP A 245 7.86 -2.95 -3.25
N ALA A 246 8.77 -3.75 -3.81
CA ALA A 246 10.12 -3.99 -3.29
C ALA A 246 11.23 -3.38 -4.18
N PHE A 247 10.89 -2.37 -5.00
CA PHE A 247 11.81 -1.82 -6.00
C PHE A 247 12.20 -0.36 -5.73
N GLY A 248 11.26 0.48 -5.31
CA GLY A 248 11.58 1.90 -5.03
C GLY A 248 12.05 2.68 -6.25
N THR A 249 11.54 2.35 -7.44
CA THR A 249 11.94 2.92 -8.74
C THR A 249 11.14 4.15 -9.15
N LEU A 250 10.08 4.49 -8.39
CA LEU A 250 9.21 5.61 -8.73
C LEU A 250 9.91 6.96 -8.49
N GLU A 251 10.08 7.74 -9.55
CA GLU A 251 10.62 9.10 -9.46
C GLU A 251 9.52 10.17 -9.39
N ARG A 252 9.73 11.16 -8.53
CA ARG A 252 8.86 12.34 -8.40
C ARG A 252 8.64 13.06 -9.73
N SER A 253 9.74 13.32 -10.45
CA SER A 253 9.74 14.00 -11.75
C SER A 253 8.86 13.26 -12.76
N THR A 254 8.88 11.94 -12.73
CA THR A 254 8.07 11.07 -13.59
C THR A 254 6.59 11.21 -13.28
N VAL A 255 6.20 11.16 -12.00
CA VAL A 255 4.80 11.36 -11.57
C VAL A 255 4.28 12.74 -12.02
N LEU A 256 5.01 13.81 -11.69
CA LEU A 256 4.59 15.17 -12.01
C LEU A 256 4.54 15.42 -13.51
N ARG A 257 5.49 14.87 -14.28
CA ARG A 257 5.48 14.95 -15.76
C ARG A 257 4.25 14.29 -16.36
N TYR A 258 3.85 13.12 -15.87
CA TYR A 258 2.64 12.44 -16.35
C TYR A 258 1.37 13.21 -16.00
N LEU A 259 1.24 13.70 -14.76
CA LEU A 259 0.11 14.54 -14.36
C LEU A 259 0.03 15.82 -15.21
N HIS A 260 1.16 16.52 -15.39
CA HIS A 260 1.23 17.73 -16.22
C HIS A 260 0.82 17.45 -17.67
N LYS A 261 1.31 16.34 -18.26
CA LYS A 261 0.98 15.92 -19.63
C LYS A 261 -0.52 15.67 -19.80
N CYS A 262 -1.16 14.99 -18.84
CA CYS A 262 -2.59 14.69 -18.88
C CYS A 262 -3.47 15.94 -18.71
N LEU A 263 -3.01 16.95 -17.98
CA LEU A 263 -3.73 18.21 -17.80
C LEU A 263 -3.72 19.12 -19.05
N HIS A 264 -2.64 19.10 -19.83
CA HIS A 264 -2.41 20.06 -20.91
C HIS A 264 -2.62 19.52 -22.33
N ASN A 265 -2.76 18.19 -22.51
CA ASN A 265 -3.06 17.62 -23.81
C ASN A 265 -4.58 17.43 -23.98
N GLU A 266 -5.23 18.37 -24.68
CA GLU A 266 -6.65 18.27 -25.07
C GLU A 266 -6.89 17.27 -26.22
N GLN A 267 -5.85 16.95 -27.01
CA GLN A 267 -5.96 15.98 -28.11
C GLN A 267 -5.70 14.56 -27.61
N GLN A 268 -6.77 13.76 -27.59
CA GLN A 268 -6.77 12.31 -27.40
C GLN A 268 -6.24 11.82 -26.05
N ILE A 269 -7.02 12.01 -24.98
CA ILE A 269 -7.28 10.86 -24.09
C ILE A 269 -8.22 9.94 -24.87
N ASP A 270 -7.68 9.33 -25.93
CA ASP A 270 -8.35 8.23 -26.62
C ASP A 270 -8.60 7.19 -25.52
N ARG A 271 -9.84 6.72 -25.38
CA ARG A 271 -10.22 5.62 -24.47
C ARG A 271 -9.60 4.30 -24.93
N LYS A 272 -8.35 4.33 -25.42
CA LYS A 272 -7.50 3.18 -25.61
C LYS A 272 -6.98 2.79 -24.25
N VAL A 273 -7.62 1.74 -23.73
CA VAL A 273 -7.13 0.84 -22.70
C VAL A 273 -5.60 0.69 -22.85
N GLY A 274 -4.81 1.24 -21.93
CA GLY A 274 -3.37 0.94 -21.80
C GLY A 274 -2.35 2.03 -22.19
N GLY A 275 -2.68 3.33 -22.13
CA GLY A 275 -1.68 4.39 -22.25
C GLY A 275 -0.86 4.60 -20.96
N ALA A 276 0.47 4.44 -21.01
CA ALA A 276 1.40 4.69 -19.91
C ALA A 276 1.27 6.15 -19.42
N GLY A 277 0.70 6.33 -18.21
CA GLY A 277 0.54 7.62 -17.53
C GLY A 277 -0.91 8.05 -17.26
N LEU A 278 -1.93 7.41 -17.86
CA LEU A 278 -3.33 7.74 -17.59
C LEU A 278 -3.76 7.30 -16.18
N GLY A 279 -3.22 6.17 -15.70
CA GLY A 279 -3.54 5.62 -14.37
C GLY A 279 -3.26 6.58 -13.23
N LEU A 280 -2.11 7.27 -13.24
CA LEU A 280 -1.75 8.26 -12.22
C LEU A 280 -2.71 9.45 -12.18
N TYR A 281 -3.14 9.93 -13.35
CA TYR A 281 -4.13 10.99 -13.44
C TYR A 281 -5.49 10.52 -12.90
N LEU A 282 -5.93 9.32 -13.30
CA LEU A 282 -7.20 8.73 -12.84
C LEU A 282 -7.20 8.54 -11.33
N MET A 283 -6.14 7.95 -10.75
CA MET A 283 -5.96 7.83 -9.31
C MET A 283 -6.10 9.19 -8.61
N THR A 284 -5.39 10.20 -9.12
CA THR A 284 -5.39 11.55 -8.52
C THR A 284 -6.75 12.25 -8.65
N SER A 285 -7.50 11.97 -9.71
CA SER A 285 -8.84 12.53 -9.93
C SER A 285 -9.95 11.81 -9.15
N SER A 286 -9.73 10.55 -8.79
CA SER A 286 -10.72 9.66 -8.17
C SER A 286 -10.50 9.47 -6.66
N SER A 287 -9.36 9.89 -6.10
CA SER A 287 -9.05 9.81 -4.67
C SER A 287 -9.14 11.15 -3.96
N THR A 288 -9.42 11.11 -2.66
CA THR A 288 -9.43 12.29 -1.77
C THR A 288 -8.00 12.68 -1.42
N ASN A 289 -7.18 11.69 -1.08
CA ASN A 289 -5.77 11.90 -0.78
C ASN A 289 -4.92 10.91 -1.56
N VAL A 290 -3.80 11.40 -2.12
CA VAL A 290 -2.82 10.56 -2.82
C VAL A 290 -1.42 10.79 -2.27
N TYR A 291 -0.76 9.73 -1.85
CA TYR A 291 0.60 9.79 -1.33
C TYR A 291 1.50 8.78 -2.00
N PHE A 292 2.71 9.19 -2.35
CA PHE A 292 3.77 8.31 -2.80
C PHE A 292 4.91 8.37 -1.79
N ASN A 293 5.21 7.24 -1.15
CA ASN A 293 6.31 7.08 -0.21
C ASN A 293 7.39 6.23 -0.88
N VAL A 294 8.61 6.76 -1.02
CA VAL A 294 9.69 6.09 -1.77
C VAL A 294 10.96 6.03 -0.93
N LEU A 295 11.46 4.81 -0.74
CA LEU A 295 12.83 4.56 -0.34
C LEU A 295 13.57 4.07 -1.60
N PRO A 296 14.40 4.93 -2.23
CA PRO A 296 15.00 4.64 -3.53
C PRO A 296 15.75 3.31 -3.54
N GLY A 297 15.43 2.45 -4.52
CA GLY A 297 16.04 1.13 -4.67
C GLY A 297 15.59 0.07 -3.66
N VAL A 298 14.60 0.36 -2.82
CA VAL A 298 14.12 -0.57 -1.79
C VAL A 298 12.60 -0.76 -1.84
N ALA A 299 11.82 0.33 -1.87
CA ALA A 299 10.36 0.22 -1.85
C ALA A 299 9.67 1.51 -2.32
N THR A 300 8.61 1.35 -3.09
CA THR A 300 7.59 2.38 -3.32
C THR A 300 6.30 1.94 -2.65
N GLU A 301 5.64 2.85 -1.94
CA GLU A 301 4.27 2.69 -1.47
C GLU A 301 3.42 3.81 -2.04
N ALA A 302 2.45 3.45 -2.87
CA ALA A 302 1.37 4.34 -3.27
C ALA A 302 0.23 4.19 -2.27
N VAL A 303 -0.39 5.30 -1.86
CA VAL A 303 -1.55 5.31 -0.97
C VAL A 303 -2.64 6.21 -1.54
N CYS A 304 -3.87 5.68 -1.57
CA CYS A 304 -5.08 6.42 -1.92
C CYS A 304 -6.07 6.33 -0.78
N THR A 305 -6.70 7.44 -0.42
CA THR A 305 -7.85 7.45 0.51
C THR A 305 -9.07 8.08 -0.13
N PHE A 306 -10.24 7.69 0.34
CA PHE A 306 -11.54 8.08 -0.18
C PHE A 306 -12.44 8.50 0.98
N ASP A 307 -12.84 9.76 1.00
CA ASP A 307 -13.88 10.26 1.90
C ASP A 307 -15.24 9.76 1.41
N LEU A 308 -15.88 8.93 2.23
CA LEU A 308 -17.16 8.27 1.95
C LEU A 308 -18.36 9.18 2.22
N GLU A 309 -18.16 10.27 2.95
CA GLU A 309 -19.17 11.26 3.33
C GLU A 309 -19.19 12.46 2.37
N ALA A 310 -18.07 12.76 1.70
CA ALA A 310 -17.94 13.87 0.77
C ALA A 310 -18.96 13.81 -0.38
N ALA A 311 -19.73 14.90 -0.59
CA ALA A 311 -20.73 14.98 -1.66
C ALA A 311 -20.12 14.85 -3.07
N LYS A 312 -18.87 15.29 -3.23
CA LYS A 312 -18.11 15.21 -4.48
C LYS A 312 -16.68 14.78 -4.17
N GLN A 313 -16.23 13.74 -4.86
CA GLN A 313 -14.85 13.28 -4.82
C GLN A 313 -13.94 14.33 -5.45
N GLN A 314 -12.99 14.85 -4.67
CA GLN A 314 -11.99 15.81 -5.11
C GLN A 314 -10.70 15.57 -4.35
N LEU A 315 -9.57 15.94 -4.97
CA LEU A 315 -8.27 15.86 -4.31
C LEU A 315 -8.15 16.98 -3.26
N GLU A 316 -7.93 16.56 -2.02
CA GLU A 316 -7.75 17.42 -0.84
C GLU A 316 -6.29 17.46 -0.38
N SER A 317 -5.55 16.38 -0.63
CA SER A 317 -4.14 16.28 -0.30
C SER A 317 -3.36 15.45 -1.30
N PHE A 318 -2.14 15.90 -1.59
CA PHE A 318 -1.19 15.17 -2.43
C PHE A 318 0.20 15.22 -1.81
N GLY A 319 0.94 14.12 -1.80
CA GLY A 319 2.31 14.11 -1.29
C GLY A 319 3.24 13.15 -1.99
N PHE A 320 4.50 13.55 -2.06
CA PHE A 320 5.59 12.71 -2.51
C PHE A 320 6.72 12.79 -1.48
N PHE A 321 6.91 11.71 -0.74
CA PHE A 321 7.88 11.58 0.34
C PHE A 321 8.97 10.64 -0.10
N SER A 322 10.20 11.12 -0.07
CA SER A 322 11.37 10.29 -0.35
C SER A 322 12.30 10.32 0.85
N GLU A 323 12.60 9.13 1.37
CA GLU A 323 13.59 8.95 2.42
C GLU A 323 14.98 8.99 1.79
N ARG A 324 15.87 9.84 2.33
CA ARG A 324 17.23 9.96 1.83
C ARG A 324 18.11 8.93 2.54
N ILE A 325 18.80 8.13 1.74
CA ILE A 325 19.91 7.30 2.18
C ILE A 325 21.16 8.18 2.11
N ASP A 326 21.90 8.33 3.20
CA ASP A 326 23.19 9.04 3.15
C ASP A 326 24.20 8.25 2.29
N ALA A 327 25.28 8.90 1.85
CA ALA A 327 26.32 8.25 1.03
C ALA A 327 27.01 7.04 1.72
N ALA A 328 26.69 6.76 2.98
CA ALA A 328 27.18 5.62 3.75
C ALA A 328 26.12 4.52 3.96
N GLY A 329 24.96 4.60 3.28
CA GLY A 329 23.91 3.60 3.39
C GLY A 329 23.10 3.68 4.70
N ARG A 330 23.21 4.76 5.46
CA ARG A 330 22.42 5.00 6.68
C ARG A 330 21.20 5.85 6.33
N LEU A 331 20.09 5.60 7.03
CA LEU A 331 18.93 6.51 7.03
C LEU A 331 19.45 7.90 7.41
N ALA A 332 19.31 8.89 6.51
CA ALA A 332 19.86 10.23 6.70
C ALA A 332 19.11 10.97 7.82
N THR A 333 19.45 10.63 9.06
CA THR A 333 19.32 11.52 10.21
C THR A 333 20.70 12.10 10.45
N GLU A 334 21.11 13.07 9.62
CA GLU A 334 22.37 13.77 9.91
C GLU A 334 22.31 14.41 11.31
N PRO A 335 23.37 14.28 12.12
CA PRO A 335 23.45 14.92 13.42
C PRO A 335 23.67 16.43 13.23
N SER A 336 22.79 17.22 13.84
CA SER A 336 22.78 18.69 13.79
C SER A 336 24.18 19.30 14.01
N ARG A 337 24.72 19.92 12.95
CA ARG A 337 26.01 20.63 12.98
C ARG A 337 25.86 21.94 13.79
N ARG A 338 26.46 22.00 14.99
CA ARG A 338 26.62 23.26 15.74
C ARG A 338 27.79 24.06 15.15
N LEU A 339 27.59 25.37 14.95
CA LEU A 339 28.65 26.37 14.77
C LEU A 339 28.95 27.10 16.11
N PRO A 340 30.13 27.71 16.28
CA PRO A 340 30.89 27.64 17.53
C PRO A 340 30.83 28.90 18.41
N ALA A 341 31.06 28.73 19.71
CA ALA A 341 31.76 29.69 20.56
C ALA A 341 32.35 28.99 21.81
N GLY A 342 33.68 29.06 21.96
CA GLY A 342 34.39 28.82 23.23
C GLY A 342 35.08 27.45 23.38
N ALA A 343 36.39 27.41 23.14
CA ALA A 343 37.30 26.28 23.38
C ALA A 343 37.22 25.76 24.84
N SER A 344 37.28 24.46 25.09
CA SER A 344 38.54 23.71 25.22
C SER A 344 38.28 22.22 25.41
N HIS A 345 39.04 21.37 24.72
CA HIS A 345 39.25 19.95 25.02
C HIS A 345 40.52 19.81 25.89
N PRO A 346 40.60 18.80 26.79
CA PRO A 346 41.05 17.47 26.38
C PRO A 346 40.21 16.28 26.92
N VAL A 347 40.13 15.22 26.09
CA VAL A 347 40.37 13.77 26.32
C VAL A 347 39.94 13.21 27.71
N GLU A 348 39.10 12.16 27.89
CA GLU A 348 39.28 10.75 27.47
C GLU A 348 38.04 9.89 27.83
N ARG A 349 37.96 8.68 27.24
CA ARG A 349 36.93 7.63 27.37
C ARG A 349 36.39 7.35 28.79
N ARG A 350 35.07 7.16 28.89
CA ARG A 350 34.50 5.95 29.53
C ARG A 350 33.17 5.55 28.89
N ALA A 351 33.21 4.54 28.03
CA ALA A 351 32.02 3.82 27.61
C ALA A 351 31.37 3.20 28.86
N GLN A 352 30.18 3.70 29.25
CA GLN A 352 29.35 3.00 30.21
C GLN A 352 28.67 1.84 29.48
N ARG A 353 29.16 0.63 29.77
CA ARG A 353 28.47 -0.62 29.49
C ARG A 353 27.02 -0.52 29.96
N ALA A 354 26.09 -0.90 29.10
CA ALA A 354 24.72 -1.17 29.48
C ALA A 354 24.69 -2.17 30.67
N PRO A 355 23.78 -2.00 31.64
CA PRO A 355 23.63 -2.97 32.72
C PRO A 355 23.26 -4.32 32.10
N SER A 356 24.07 -5.33 32.38
CA SER A 356 23.81 -6.72 32.02
C SER A 356 22.49 -7.16 32.65
N ALA A 357 21.52 -7.55 31.81
CA ALA A 357 20.33 -8.25 32.28
C ALA A 357 20.76 -9.50 33.07
N PRO A 358 20.12 -9.82 34.21
CA PRO A 358 20.47 -10.98 35.01
C PRO A 358 20.36 -12.25 34.16
N ARG A 359 21.40 -13.10 34.21
CA ARG A 359 21.54 -14.32 33.39
C ARG A 359 20.30 -15.24 33.42
N GLY A 360 19.51 -15.20 34.50
CA GLY A 360 18.24 -15.93 34.61
C GLY A 360 17.15 -15.44 33.65
N VAL A 361 17.07 -14.13 33.39
CA VAL A 361 16.04 -13.56 32.49
C VAL A 361 16.38 -13.87 31.04
N ILE A 362 17.66 -13.82 30.66
CA ILE A 362 18.12 -14.21 29.32
C ILE A 362 17.87 -15.70 29.09
N ALA A 363 18.16 -16.56 30.08
CA ALA A 363 17.90 -17.98 29.98
C ALA A 363 16.41 -18.25 29.76
N ILE A 364 15.52 -17.66 30.58
CA ILE A 364 14.06 -17.81 30.45
C ILE A 364 13.55 -17.32 29.09
N LEU A 365 14.06 -16.18 28.60
CA LEU A 365 13.63 -15.65 27.30
C LEU A 365 14.07 -16.55 26.15
N VAL A 366 15.28 -17.11 26.21
CA VAL A 366 15.78 -18.06 25.22
C VAL A 366 14.97 -19.36 25.25
N THR A 367 14.66 -19.91 26.43
CA THR A 367 13.81 -21.10 26.51
C THR A 367 12.40 -20.83 25.98
N ALA A 368 11.83 -19.65 26.27
CA ALA A 368 10.52 -19.26 25.76
C ALA A 368 10.54 -19.11 24.23
N ILE A 369 11.54 -18.46 23.66
CA ILE A 369 11.68 -18.30 22.20
C ILE A 369 11.85 -19.68 21.53
N VAL A 370 12.71 -20.55 22.07
CA VAL A 370 12.93 -21.90 21.53
C VAL A 370 11.67 -22.75 21.63
N ALA A 371 10.93 -22.68 22.75
CA ALA A 371 9.66 -23.39 22.90
C ALA A 371 8.59 -22.88 21.93
N THR A 372 8.55 -21.57 21.67
CA THR A 372 7.61 -20.96 20.72
C THR A 372 7.95 -21.37 19.28
N ILE A 373 9.24 -21.36 18.91
CA ILE A 373 9.69 -21.83 17.59
C ILE A 373 9.39 -23.32 17.44
N ALA A 374 9.62 -24.14 18.46
CA ALA A 374 9.29 -25.56 18.43
C ALA A 374 7.77 -25.81 18.26
N LEU A 375 6.92 -25.03 18.95
CA LEU A 375 5.47 -25.09 18.79
C LEU A 375 5.01 -24.69 17.39
N VAL A 376 5.59 -23.63 16.83
CA VAL A 376 5.33 -23.21 15.44
C VAL A 376 5.78 -24.29 14.46
N PHE A 377 6.93 -24.92 14.70
CA PHE A 377 7.45 -25.99 13.85
C PHE A 377 6.58 -27.25 13.93
N VAL A 378 6.11 -27.64 15.11
CA VAL A 378 5.17 -28.78 15.30
C VAL A 378 3.82 -28.48 14.67
N ALA A 379 3.31 -27.25 14.79
CA ALA A 379 2.04 -26.84 14.16
C ALA A 379 2.15 -26.74 12.63
N ALA A 380 3.33 -26.40 12.09
CA ALA A 380 3.60 -26.34 10.66
C ALA A 380 4.06 -27.68 10.05
N TRP A 381 4.42 -28.66 10.89
CA TRP A 381 4.91 -29.99 10.48
C TRP A 381 3.97 -30.70 9.48
N PRO A 382 2.63 -30.68 9.65
CA PRO A 382 1.72 -31.32 8.70
C PRO A 382 1.56 -30.56 7.37
N ARG A 383 2.01 -29.30 7.29
CA ARG A 383 1.92 -28.47 6.07
C ARG A 383 3.20 -28.51 5.24
N LEU A 384 4.33 -28.87 5.83
CA LEU A 384 5.64 -28.96 5.17
C LEU A 384 5.91 -30.31 4.53
N PHE A 385 5.29 -31.38 5.02
CA PHE A 385 5.32 -32.71 4.39
C PHE A 385 3.98 -32.94 3.71
N GLY A 386 3.97 -32.94 2.38
CA GLY A 386 2.76 -32.99 1.55
C GLY A 386 1.79 -34.12 1.95
N THR A 387 0.50 -33.88 1.71
CA THR A 387 -0.57 -34.86 1.90
C THR A 387 -0.29 -36.11 1.07
N GLU A 388 -0.49 -37.29 1.66
CA GLU A 388 -0.38 -38.56 0.92
C GLU A 388 -1.29 -38.52 -0.31
N LYS A 389 -0.73 -38.86 -1.47
CA LYS A 389 -1.48 -38.95 -2.73
C LYS A 389 -1.90 -40.40 -2.97
N THR A 390 -3.08 -40.59 -3.52
CA THR A 390 -3.62 -41.90 -3.89
C THR A 390 -4.28 -41.86 -5.27
N GLU A 391 -4.64 -43.02 -5.77
CA GLU A 391 -5.43 -43.17 -6.99
C GLU A 391 -6.87 -43.54 -6.69
N VAL A 392 -7.78 -43.10 -7.55
CA VAL A 392 -9.20 -43.42 -7.53
C VAL A 392 -9.59 -44.05 -8.86
N MET A 393 -10.14 -45.25 -8.80
CA MET A 393 -10.75 -45.93 -9.94
C MET A 393 -12.21 -45.46 -10.08
N ILE A 394 -12.52 -44.83 -11.21
CA ILE A 394 -13.86 -44.35 -11.55
C ILE A 394 -14.43 -45.30 -12.59
N ARG A 395 -15.47 -46.04 -12.22
CA ARG A 395 -16.22 -46.90 -13.13
C ARG A 395 -17.44 -46.17 -13.66
N THR A 396 -17.68 -46.20 -14.96
CA THR A 396 -18.89 -45.63 -15.57
C THR A 396 -19.74 -46.74 -16.19
N VAL A 397 -21.05 -46.65 -16.00
CA VAL A 397 -22.02 -47.57 -16.59
C VAL A 397 -23.09 -46.75 -17.33
N PRO A 398 -23.17 -46.82 -18.67
CA PRO A 398 -22.29 -47.57 -19.57
C PRO A 398 -20.85 -47.00 -19.66
N GLY A 399 -19.95 -47.79 -20.23
CA GLY A 399 -18.58 -47.34 -20.52
C GLY A 399 -18.53 -46.28 -21.62
N GLY A 400 -17.38 -45.61 -21.74
CA GLY A 400 -17.12 -44.58 -22.75
C GLY A 400 -17.40 -43.15 -22.30
N ALA A 401 -17.79 -42.92 -21.04
CA ALA A 401 -18.08 -41.58 -20.54
C ALA A 401 -16.79 -40.76 -20.33
N LEU A 402 -16.85 -39.47 -20.65
CA LEU A 402 -15.85 -38.48 -20.29
C LEU A 402 -15.96 -38.16 -18.80
N VAL A 403 -14.85 -38.19 -18.08
CA VAL A 403 -14.79 -37.94 -16.65
C VAL A 403 -14.06 -36.63 -16.38
N GLU A 404 -14.70 -35.74 -15.64
CA GLU A 404 -14.15 -34.47 -15.17
C GLU A 404 -13.96 -34.53 -13.65
N VAL A 405 -12.81 -34.04 -13.17
CA VAL A 405 -12.51 -33.90 -11.74
C VAL A 405 -12.20 -32.43 -11.48
N GLU A 406 -12.92 -31.80 -10.54
CA GLU A 406 -12.82 -30.35 -10.28
C GLU A 406 -13.04 -29.48 -11.55
N GLY A 407 -13.90 -29.95 -12.46
CA GLY A 407 -14.19 -29.25 -13.72
C GLY A 407 -13.07 -29.33 -14.77
N LYS A 408 -12.00 -30.11 -14.51
CA LYS A 408 -10.94 -30.41 -15.49
C LYS A 408 -11.15 -31.80 -16.07
N ASN A 409 -10.92 -31.94 -17.38
CA ASN A 409 -11.01 -33.23 -18.07
C ASN A 409 -9.91 -34.17 -17.55
N ALA A 410 -10.31 -35.26 -16.88
CA ALA A 410 -9.41 -36.28 -16.35
C ALA A 410 -9.19 -37.46 -17.32
N GLY A 411 -10.07 -37.62 -18.32
CA GLY A 411 -9.97 -38.67 -19.35
C GLY A 411 -11.32 -39.30 -19.70
N THR A 412 -11.29 -40.32 -20.55
CA THR A 412 -12.48 -41.09 -20.96
C THR A 412 -12.39 -42.52 -20.43
N ALA A 413 -13.45 -42.99 -19.77
CA ALA A 413 -13.56 -44.36 -19.25
C ALA A 413 -13.88 -45.35 -20.38
N ALA A 414 -12.96 -45.52 -21.34
CA ALA A 414 -13.22 -46.24 -22.61
C ALA A 414 -13.66 -47.70 -22.43
N ASP A 415 -13.12 -48.42 -21.45
CA ASP A 415 -13.50 -49.79 -21.10
C ASP A 415 -14.53 -49.85 -19.95
N GLY A 416 -15.11 -48.71 -19.60
CA GLY A 416 -15.97 -48.55 -18.42
C GLY A 416 -15.22 -48.21 -17.14
N THR A 417 -13.89 -48.06 -17.16
CA THR A 417 -13.09 -47.61 -16.03
C THR A 417 -12.07 -46.54 -16.39
N LEU A 418 -11.79 -45.62 -15.46
CA LEU A 418 -10.74 -44.63 -15.56
C LEU A 418 -10.02 -44.54 -14.20
N VAL A 419 -8.70 -44.63 -14.18
CA VAL A 419 -7.90 -44.45 -12.96
C VAL A 419 -7.36 -43.02 -12.92
N VAL A 420 -7.81 -42.23 -11.94
CA VAL A 420 -7.31 -40.87 -11.69
C VAL A 420 -6.28 -40.92 -10.59
N ARG A 421 -5.05 -40.50 -10.89
CA ARG A 421 -3.91 -40.51 -9.97
C ARG A 421 -3.71 -39.13 -9.33
N ASP A 422 -2.79 -39.08 -8.38
CA ASP A 422 -2.31 -37.85 -7.72
C ASP A 422 -3.37 -37.08 -6.91
N LEU A 423 -4.42 -37.76 -6.45
CA LEU A 423 -5.45 -37.15 -5.61
C LEU A 423 -5.04 -37.19 -4.13
N GLU A 424 -5.10 -36.04 -3.48
CA GLU A 424 -4.78 -35.92 -2.04
C GLU A 424 -5.76 -36.68 -1.15
N VAL A 425 -5.24 -37.53 -0.26
CA VAL A 425 -6.02 -38.25 0.74
C VAL A 425 -6.72 -37.26 1.68
N GLY A 426 -8.03 -37.44 1.87
CA GLY A 426 -8.86 -36.60 2.74
C GLY A 426 -9.43 -35.34 2.09
N ARG A 427 -8.93 -34.91 0.92
CA ARG A 427 -9.52 -33.80 0.15
C ARG A 427 -10.75 -34.27 -0.62
N VAL A 428 -11.72 -33.38 -0.78
CA VAL A 428 -13.00 -33.69 -1.43
C VAL A 428 -12.96 -33.22 -2.89
N TYR A 429 -13.22 -34.12 -3.83
CA TYR A 429 -13.21 -33.84 -5.27
C TYR A 429 -14.60 -34.08 -5.88
N PRO A 430 -15.23 -33.07 -6.51
CA PRO A 430 -16.39 -33.29 -7.36
C PRO A 430 -15.96 -33.98 -8.66
N VAL A 431 -16.61 -35.09 -8.98
CA VAL A 431 -16.39 -35.89 -10.18
C VAL A 431 -17.67 -35.88 -11.01
N VAL A 432 -17.56 -35.57 -12.30
CA VAL A 432 -18.69 -35.56 -13.24
C VAL A 432 -18.40 -36.50 -14.39
N ALA A 433 -19.32 -37.43 -14.68
CA ALA A 433 -19.30 -38.24 -15.89
C ALA A 433 -20.30 -37.71 -16.92
N ARG A 434 -19.86 -37.55 -18.17
CA ARG A 434 -20.67 -37.10 -19.31
C ARG A 434 -20.57 -38.12 -20.43
N LEU A 435 -21.70 -38.52 -20.98
CA LEU A 435 -21.77 -39.38 -22.18
C LEU A 435 -22.90 -38.87 -23.08
N GLU A 436 -22.66 -38.85 -24.39
CA GLU A 436 -23.67 -38.43 -25.35
C GLU A 436 -24.90 -39.35 -25.30
N GLY A 437 -26.10 -38.77 -25.27
CA GLY A 437 -27.36 -39.51 -25.10
C GLY A 437 -27.69 -39.91 -23.65
N TYR A 438 -26.90 -39.46 -22.66
CA TYR A 438 -27.13 -39.72 -21.24
C TYR A 438 -27.11 -38.42 -20.41
N GLU A 439 -27.83 -38.42 -19.28
CA GLU A 439 -27.76 -37.33 -18.30
C GLU A 439 -26.38 -37.32 -17.61
N PRO A 440 -25.72 -36.14 -17.48
CA PRO A 440 -24.49 -36.03 -16.72
C PRO A 440 -24.68 -36.46 -15.26
N ARG A 441 -23.78 -37.29 -14.75
CA ARG A 441 -23.83 -37.76 -13.36
C ARG A 441 -22.70 -37.16 -12.56
N GLN A 442 -23.03 -36.48 -11.46
CA GLN A 442 -22.06 -35.93 -10.52
C GLN A 442 -22.02 -36.77 -9.23
N ALA A 443 -20.82 -37.03 -8.73
CA ALA A 443 -20.57 -37.56 -7.40
C ALA A 443 -19.45 -36.79 -6.71
N VAL A 444 -19.36 -36.96 -5.40
CA VAL A 444 -18.31 -36.36 -4.58
C VAL A 444 -17.44 -37.50 -4.05
N VAL A 445 -16.14 -37.45 -4.35
CA VAL A 445 -15.17 -38.46 -3.95
C VAL A 445 -14.22 -37.87 -2.93
N GLN A 446 -14.03 -38.57 -1.81
CA GLN A 446 -13.00 -38.26 -0.82
C GLN A 446 -12.00 -39.43 -0.77
N PRO A 447 -10.83 -39.31 -1.41
CA PRO A 447 -9.85 -40.39 -1.47
C PRO A 447 -9.33 -40.75 -0.07
N ARG A 448 -9.19 -42.03 0.19
CA ARG A 448 -8.59 -42.61 1.41
C ARG A 448 -7.28 -43.30 1.07
N ALA A 449 -6.41 -43.50 2.06
CA ALA A 449 -5.21 -44.31 1.86
C ALA A 449 -5.60 -45.74 1.40
N GLY A 450 -4.96 -46.25 0.34
CA GLY A 450 -5.28 -47.53 -0.30
C GLY A 450 -6.15 -47.43 -1.54
N SER A 451 -6.83 -48.52 -1.92
CA SER A 451 -7.66 -48.60 -3.13
C SER A 451 -8.98 -47.85 -2.98
N ASN A 452 -9.24 -46.88 -3.85
CA ASN A 452 -10.51 -46.17 -3.92
C ASN A 452 -11.23 -46.52 -5.22
N ALA A 453 -12.53 -46.83 -5.13
CA ALA A 453 -13.35 -47.07 -6.31
C ALA A 453 -14.71 -46.37 -6.17
N VAL A 454 -15.17 -45.73 -7.25
CA VAL A 454 -16.50 -45.11 -7.34
C VAL A 454 -17.16 -45.52 -8.65
N THR A 455 -18.46 -45.81 -8.61
CA THR A 455 -19.25 -46.15 -9.80
C THR A 455 -20.25 -45.04 -10.09
N LEU A 456 -20.26 -44.57 -11.34
CA LEU A 456 -21.18 -43.57 -11.87
C LEU A 456 -22.09 -44.26 -12.88
N GLU A 457 -23.34 -44.46 -12.49
CA GLU A 457 -24.40 -44.97 -13.39
C GLU A 457 -25.07 -43.79 -14.07
N LEU A 458 -24.97 -43.74 -15.40
CA LEU A 458 -25.59 -42.71 -16.22
C LEU A 458 -26.97 -43.18 -16.69
N VAL A 459 -27.94 -42.27 -16.65
CA VAL A 459 -29.31 -42.54 -17.10
C VAL A 459 -29.45 -42.10 -18.55
N ALA A 460 -29.92 -42.98 -19.42
CA ALA A 460 -30.15 -42.65 -20.82
C ALA A 460 -31.24 -41.58 -20.92
N LEU A 461 -30.98 -40.54 -21.71
CA LEU A 461 -31.99 -39.55 -22.06
C LEU A 461 -33.08 -40.22 -22.92
N ALA A 462 -34.34 -39.85 -22.69
CA ALA A 462 -35.43 -40.34 -23.53
C ALA A 462 -35.14 -39.93 -25.00
N PRO A 463 -35.20 -40.87 -25.96
CA PRO A 463 -34.89 -40.56 -27.34
C PRO A 463 -35.87 -39.51 -27.84
N THR A 464 -35.35 -38.33 -28.19
CA THR A 464 -36.14 -37.24 -28.72
C THR A 464 -35.99 -37.27 -30.24
N VAL A 465 -37.09 -37.52 -30.96
CA VAL A 465 -37.11 -37.46 -32.42
C VAL A 465 -37.55 -36.06 -32.81
N SER A 466 -36.63 -35.28 -33.39
CA SER A 466 -36.98 -34.03 -34.06
C SER A 466 -37.46 -34.33 -35.48
N ILE A 467 -38.73 -34.03 -35.77
CA ILE A 467 -39.30 -34.17 -37.11
C ILE A 467 -39.32 -32.78 -37.73
N GLU A 468 -38.51 -32.56 -38.76
CA GLU A 468 -38.66 -31.42 -39.67
C GLU A 468 -39.64 -31.82 -40.78
N THR A 469 -40.73 -31.08 -40.92
CA THR A 469 -41.71 -31.31 -41.99
C THR A 469 -41.51 -30.33 -43.15
N GLN A 470 -41.78 -30.78 -44.39
CA GLN A 470 -41.84 -29.92 -45.56
C GLN A 470 -43.25 -29.93 -46.16
N PRO A 471 -43.94 -28.77 -46.26
CA PRO A 471 -43.50 -27.46 -45.81
C PRO A 471 -43.45 -27.33 -44.28
N SER A 472 -42.67 -26.37 -43.77
CA SER A 472 -42.55 -26.10 -42.33
C SER A 472 -43.94 -25.92 -41.68
N GLY A 473 -44.25 -26.75 -40.69
CA GLY A 473 -45.52 -26.71 -39.96
C GLY A 473 -46.61 -27.65 -40.50
N ALA A 474 -46.28 -28.52 -41.45
CA ALA A 474 -47.12 -29.64 -41.86
C ALA A 474 -47.18 -30.75 -40.80
#